data_AF-A0A954SG73-F1
#
_entry.id   AF-A0A954SG73-F1
#
_cell.length_a   1.000
_cell.length_b   1.000
_cell.length_c   1.000
_cell.angle_alpha   90.00
_cell.angle_beta   90.00
_cell.angle_gamma   90.00
#
_symmetry.space_group_name_H-M   'P 1'
#
loop_
_entity.id
_entity.type
_entity.pdbx_description
1 polymer ?
#
loop_
_entity_poly.entity_id
_entity_poly.type
_entity_poly.pdbx_seq_one_letter_code
_entity_poly.pdbx_strand_id
1 'polypeptide(L)'
;MQEPSDDSSLIQRSVAGDTTAFDQLVIRYQSRLVHSLELCFTSRDDALEIAQTAFISAWRKLSSFQQESSFYSWLYRIAMNAGISRRRRERLRTVSLQARDDNSSIAVPNQSPSASPDEQLQNAETVEIIREELRKVSPEFRAALVLKEIDGFSYEQISDILEIPIGTVRSRIFRARQELADRLRRQFLE
;
A
#
# COMPACT_ATOMS: atom_id res chain seq x y z
N MET A 1 11.07 7.92 -12.98
CA MET A 1 10.23 7.01 -13.78
C MET A 1 11.07 6.49 -14.94
N GLN A 2 11.79 5.37 -14.73
CA GLN A 2 12.55 4.58 -15.70
C GLN A 2 12.90 3.25 -15.00
N GLU A 3 12.05 2.23 -15.14
CA GLU A 3 12.30 0.84 -14.66
C GLU A 3 11.97 -0.31 -15.65
N PRO A 4 11.33 -0.12 -16.84
CA PRO A 4 10.76 -1.27 -17.54
C PRO A 4 11.77 -2.23 -18.21
N SER A 5 13.02 -1.81 -18.49
CA SER A 5 13.95 -2.68 -19.22
C SER A 5 14.57 -3.78 -18.36
N ASP A 6 14.68 -3.56 -17.05
CA ASP A 6 15.33 -4.52 -16.15
C ASP A 6 14.33 -5.56 -15.62
N ASP A 7 13.12 -5.13 -15.26
CA ASP A 7 12.07 -6.03 -14.79
C ASP A 7 11.72 -7.10 -15.83
N SER A 8 11.63 -6.74 -17.11
CA SER A 8 11.26 -7.69 -18.16
C SER A 8 12.28 -8.83 -18.26
N SER A 9 13.58 -8.53 -18.12
CA SER A 9 14.63 -9.54 -18.10
C SER A 9 14.53 -10.44 -16.87
N LEU A 10 14.33 -9.85 -15.69
CA LEU A 10 14.14 -10.60 -14.45
C LEU A 10 12.91 -11.52 -14.51
N ILE A 11 11.80 -11.04 -15.09
CA ILE A 11 10.59 -11.83 -15.30
C ILE A 11 10.86 -13.01 -16.23
N GLN A 12 11.48 -12.79 -17.39
CA GLN A 12 11.76 -13.85 -18.35
C GLN A 12 12.64 -14.95 -17.74
N ARG A 13 13.70 -14.57 -17.01
CA ARG A 13 14.56 -15.50 -16.29
C ARG A 13 13.79 -16.26 -15.20
N SER A 14 12.95 -15.57 -14.44
CA SER A 14 12.11 -16.18 -13.41
C SER A 14 11.16 -17.22 -14.00
N VAL A 15 10.53 -16.92 -15.13
CA VAL A 15 9.65 -17.86 -15.86
C VAL A 15 10.43 -19.07 -16.40
N ALA A 16 11.70 -18.88 -16.78
CA ALA A 16 12.60 -19.95 -17.18
C ALA A 16 13.13 -20.80 -16.00
N GLY A 17 12.72 -20.50 -14.76
CA GLY A 17 13.07 -21.27 -13.55
C GLY A 17 14.20 -20.68 -12.72
N ASP A 18 14.74 -19.50 -13.07
CA ASP A 18 15.75 -18.81 -12.27
C ASP A 18 15.11 -18.13 -11.05
N THR A 19 15.16 -18.81 -9.91
CA THR A 19 14.63 -18.30 -8.65
C THR A 19 15.32 -17.02 -8.17
N THR A 20 16.62 -16.87 -8.48
CA THR A 20 17.39 -15.68 -8.08
C THR A 20 16.94 -14.41 -8.80
N ALA A 21 16.38 -14.55 -10.00
CA ALA A 21 15.82 -13.43 -10.73
C ALA A 21 14.54 -12.90 -10.07
N PHE A 22 13.73 -13.79 -9.48
CA PHE A 22 12.54 -13.37 -8.75
C PHE A 22 12.87 -12.80 -7.38
N ASP A 23 13.90 -13.33 -6.70
CA ASP A 23 14.38 -12.74 -5.45
C ASP A 23 14.77 -11.27 -5.63
N GLN A 24 15.35 -10.91 -6.78
CA GLN A 24 15.63 -9.51 -7.11
C GLN A 24 14.38 -8.66 -7.26
N LEU A 25 13.32 -9.18 -7.89
CA LEU A 25 12.01 -8.52 -7.95
C LEU A 25 11.42 -8.34 -6.54
N VAL A 26 11.54 -9.34 -5.67
CA VAL A 26 11.08 -9.25 -4.28
C VAL A 26 11.84 -8.15 -3.54
N ILE A 27 13.18 -8.16 -3.56
CA ILE A 27 14.01 -7.15 -2.88
C ILE A 27 13.68 -5.74 -3.37
N ARG A 28 13.45 -5.58 -4.68
CA ARG A 28 13.10 -4.29 -5.30
C ARG A 28 11.77 -3.74 -4.80
N TYR A 29 10.76 -4.59 -4.64
CA TYR A 29 9.38 -4.12 -4.42
C TYR A 29 8.84 -4.32 -3.01
N GLN A 30 9.46 -5.18 -2.18
CA GLN A 30 8.92 -5.55 -0.88
C GLN A 30 8.72 -4.36 0.06
N SER A 31 9.71 -3.46 0.17
CA SER A 31 9.66 -2.36 1.13
C SER A 31 8.53 -1.39 0.80
N ARG A 32 8.37 -1.06 -0.48
CA ARG A 32 7.34 -0.15 -0.95
C ARG A 32 5.95 -0.78 -0.85
N LEU A 33 5.83 -2.05 -1.24
CA LEU A 33 4.58 -2.79 -1.11
C LEU A 33 4.13 -2.89 0.35
N VAL A 34 5.01 -3.31 1.26
CA VAL A 34 4.69 -3.42 2.69
C VAL A 34 4.28 -2.07 3.26
N HIS A 35 4.99 -0.99 2.90
CA HIS A 35 4.64 0.35 3.37
C HIS A 35 3.25 0.80 2.87
N SER A 36 2.94 0.58 1.59
CA SER A 36 1.61 0.89 1.06
C SER A 36 0.51 0.06 1.74
N LEU A 37 0.76 -1.23 1.97
CA LEU A 37 -0.16 -2.10 2.70
C LEU A 37 -0.35 -1.66 4.16
N GLU A 38 0.70 -1.22 4.85
CA GLU A 38 0.63 -0.71 6.22
C GLU A 38 -0.17 0.60 6.33
N LEU A 39 -0.14 1.45 5.30
CA LEU A 39 -1.02 2.63 5.24
C LEU A 39 -2.46 2.24 4.86
N CYS A 40 -2.64 1.21 4.05
CA CYS A 40 -3.95 0.74 3.60
C CYS A 40 -4.68 -0.14 4.63
N PHE A 41 -3.96 -0.87 5.47
CA PHE A 41 -4.43 -1.88 6.42
C PHE A 41 -3.86 -1.58 7.81
N THR A 42 -4.61 -1.87 8.87
CA THR A 42 -4.37 -1.25 10.19
C THR A 42 -3.14 -1.79 10.94
N SER A 43 -2.66 -2.99 10.61
CA SER A 43 -1.52 -3.63 11.29
C SER A 43 -0.35 -3.91 10.35
N ARG A 44 0.87 -3.70 10.84
CA ARG A 44 2.12 -4.06 10.15
C ARG A 44 2.23 -5.56 9.94
N ASP A 45 1.78 -6.38 10.88
CA ASP A 45 1.80 -7.84 10.76
C ASP A 45 0.88 -8.30 9.62
N ASP A 46 -0.31 -7.68 9.52
CA ASP A 46 -1.22 -7.92 8.40
C ASP A 46 -0.58 -7.51 7.07
N ALA A 47 0.09 -6.36 7.03
CA ALA A 47 0.78 -5.88 5.82
C ALA A 47 1.87 -6.85 5.37
N LEU A 48 2.68 -7.37 6.29
CA LEU A 48 3.73 -8.37 6.00
C LEU A 48 3.14 -9.68 5.49
N GLU A 49 2.05 -10.17 6.11
CA GLU A 49 1.40 -11.42 5.70
C GLU A 49 0.71 -11.28 4.33
N ILE A 50 0.06 -10.14 4.07
CA ILE A 50 -0.53 -9.82 2.77
C ILE A 50 0.57 -9.74 1.70
N ALA A 51 1.69 -9.05 1.99
CA ALA A 51 2.82 -8.94 1.06
C ALA A 51 3.41 -10.32 0.73
N GLN A 52 3.62 -11.16 1.74
CA GLN A 52 4.11 -12.53 1.53
C GLN A 52 3.15 -13.33 0.63
N THR A 53 1.85 -13.28 0.94
CA THR A 53 0.81 -13.95 0.14
C THR A 53 0.80 -13.43 -1.30
N ALA A 54 1.00 -12.13 -1.48
CA ALA A 54 1.05 -11.49 -2.80
C ALA A 54 2.27 -11.95 -3.60
N PHE A 55 3.47 -11.98 -3.02
CA PHE A 55 4.67 -12.46 -3.71
C PHE A 55 4.59 -13.95 -4.06
N ILE A 56 4.09 -14.80 -3.16
CA ILE A 56 3.87 -16.23 -3.46
C ILE A 56 2.87 -16.38 -4.61
N SER A 57 1.80 -15.60 -4.59
CA SER A 57 0.79 -15.61 -5.66
C SER A 57 1.35 -15.08 -6.98
N ALA A 58 2.18 -14.05 -6.93
CA ALA A 58 2.87 -13.48 -8.09
C ALA A 58 3.81 -14.51 -8.71
N TRP A 59 4.65 -15.18 -7.91
CA TRP A 59 5.52 -16.27 -8.37
C TRP A 59 4.73 -17.36 -9.10
N ARG A 60 3.66 -17.86 -8.47
CA ARG A 60 2.80 -18.92 -9.06
C ARG A 60 2.11 -18.51 -10.35
N LYS A 61 1.83 -17.22 -10.53
CA LYS A 61 1.09 -16.68 -11.69
C LYS A 61 2.02 -15.99 -12.69
N LEU A 62 3.33 -15.95 -12.45
CA LEU A 62 4.26 -15.13 -13.23
C LEU A 62 4.28 -15.52 -14.71
N SER A 63 4.15 -16.80 -15.02
CA SER A 63 4.06 -17.31 -16.39
C SER A 63 2.82 -16.83 -17.17
N SER A 64 1.77 -16.42 -16.46
CA SER A 64 0.54 -15.86 -17.04
C SER A 64 0.55 -14.33 -17.16
N PHE A 65 1.62 -13.68 -16.70
CA PHE A 65 1.73 -12.22 -16.74
C PHE A 65 2.07 -11.74 -18.16
N GLN A 66 1.09 -11.13 -18.82
CA GLN A 66 1.18 -10.70 -20.23
C GLN A 66 1.94 -9.38 -20.46
N GLN A 67 2.51 -8.78 -19.41
CA GLN A 67 3.26 -7.51 -19.48
C GLN A 67 2.48 -6.30 -20.08
N GLU A 68 1.14 -6.35 -20.11
CA GLU A 68 0.29 -5.22 -20.54
C GLU A 68 0.29 -4.05 -19.54
N SER A 69 0.77 -4.29 -18.32
CA SER A 69 1.01 -3.30 -17.28
C SER A 69 2.40 -3.51 -16.69
N SER A 70 2.87 -2.57 -15.87
CA SER A 70 4.12 -2.80 -15.12
C SER A 70 3.95 -3.98 -14.15
N PHE A 71 5.03 -4.73 -13.91
CA PHE A 71 5.04 -5.79 -12.89
C PHE A 71 4.56 -5.27 -11.54
N TYR A 72 5.03 -4.06 -11.21
CA TYR A 72 4.69 -3.37 -9.97
C TYR A 72 3.17 -3.12 -9.82
N SER A 73 2.52 -2.59 -10.85
CA SER A 73 1.06 -2.40 -10.85
C SER A 73 0.31 -3.74 -10.72
N TRP A 74 0.78 -4.78 -11.43
CA TRP A 74 0.18 -6.11 -11.37
C TRP A 74 0.32 -6.77 -9.98
N LEU A 75 1.48 -6.63 -9.35
CA LEU A 75 1.75 -7.09 -7.98
C LEU A 75 0.83 -6.39 -6.97
N TYR A 76 0.64 -5.08 -7.12
CA TYR A 76 -0.27 -4.30 -6.29
C TYR A 76 -1.71 -4.77 -6.40
N ARG A 77 -2.19 -5.10 -7.61
CA ARG A 77 -3.53 -5.70 -7.78
C ARG A 77 -3.68 -6.99 -6.99
N ILE A 78 -2.69 -7.88 -7.04
CA ILE A 78 -2.69 -9.14 -6.27
C ILE A 78 -2.75 -8.84 -4.77
N ALA A 79 -1.91 -7.93 -4.29
CA ALA A 79 -1.80 -7.60 -2.87
C ALA A 79 -3.06 -6.91 -2.31
N MET A 80 -3.60 -5.91 -3.01
CA MET A 80 -4.80 -5.20 -2.58
C MET A 80 -6.01 -6.14 -2.56
N ASN A 81 -6.16 -7.02 -3.55
CA ASN A 81 -7.22 -8.02 -3.57
C ASN A 81 -7.09 -9.01 -2.40
N ALA A 82 -5.87 -9.45 -2.07
CA ALA A 82 -5.62 -10.31 -0.91
C ALA A 82 -6.02 -9.62 0.40
N GLY A 83 -5.60 -8.37 0.61
CA GLY A 83 -5.92 -7.59 1.81
C GLY A 83 -7.41 -7.26 1.96
N ILE A 84 -8.08 -6.82 0.87
CA ILE A 84 -9.53 -6.56 0.87
C ILE A 84 -10.30 -7.85 1.19
N SER A 85 -9.90 -8.97 0.59
CA SER A 85 -10.54 -10.27 0.84
C SER A 85 -10.37 -10.74 2.28
N ARG A 86 -9.18 -10.54 2.87
CA ARG A 86 -8.91 -10.84 4.28
C ARG A 86 -9.80 -10.02 5.19
N ARG A 87 -9.82 -8.70 5.02
CA ARG A 87 -10.65 -7.79 5.81
C ARG A 87 -12.13 -8.13 5.74
N ARG A 88 -12.62 -8.53 4.55
CA ARG A 88 -14.01 -8.99 4.37
C ARG A 88 -14.30 -10.24 5.22
N ARG A 89 -13.38 -11.21 5.24
CA ARG A 89 -13.52 -12.43 6.08
C ARG A 89 -13.45 -12.11 7.57
N GLU A 90 -12.55 -11.22 7.98
CA GLU A 90 -12.43 -10.77 9.37
C GLU A 90 -13.71 -10.09 9.82
N ARG A 91 -14.24 -9.10 9.08
CA ARG A 91 -15.51 -8.45 9.43
C ARG A 91 -16.65 -9.46 9.65
N LEU A 92 -16.74 -10.49 8.82
CA LEU A 92 -17.75 -11.56 8.99
C LEU A 92 -17.52 -12.38 10.27
N ARG A 93 -16.27 -12.54 10.73
CA ARG A 93 -15.90 -13.19 11.99
C ARG A 93 -16.07 -12.26 13.20
N THR A 94 -15.72 -10.98 13.09
CA THR A 94 -15.80 -9.98 14.18
C THR A 94 -17.23 -9.60 14.54
N VAL A 95 -18.21 -9.79 13.63
CA VAL A 95 -19.64 -9.75 13.99
C VAL A 95 -20.00 -10.78 15.08
N SER A 96 -19.14 -11.78 15.32
CA SER A 96 -19.28 -12.75 16.42
C SER A 96 -18.51 -12.39 17.70
N LEU A 97 -17.49 -11.54 17.67
CA LEU A 97 -16.65 -11.19 18.83
C LEU A 97 -16.03 -9.80 18.60
N GLN A 98 -16.46 -8.79 19.36
CA GLN A 98 -15.84 -7.46 19.34
C GLN A 98 -14.38 -7.55 19.83
N ALA A 99 -13.43 -7.15 18.99
CA ALA A 99 -12.02 -7.05 19.35
C ALA A 99 -11.50 -5.62 19.16
N ARG A 100 -10.64 -5.23 20.11
CA ARG A 100 -10.10 -3.90 20.41
C ARG A 100 -9.00 -3.52 19.40
N ASP A 101 -8.92 -2.23 19.09
CA ASP A 101 -7.81 -1.64 18.33
C ASP A 101 -6.52 -1.75 19.15
N ASP A 102 -5.49 -2.35 18.56
CA ASP A 102 -4.13 -2.37 19.10
C ASP A 102 -3.32 -1.33 18.31
N ASN A 103 -2.92 -0.26 19.00
CA ASN A 103 -2.20 0.87 18.41
C ASN A 103 -0.70 0.55 18.42
N SER A 104 -0.19 -0.05 17.34
CA SER A 104 1.25 -0.17 17.14
C SER A 104 1.78 1.04 16.36
N SER A 105 2.31 2.03 17.09
CA SER A 105 3.07 3.15 16.53
C SER A 105 4.48 2.68 16.20
N ILE A 106 4.94 2.81 14.94
CA ILE A 106 6.36 2.63 14.59
C ILE A 106 6.81 3.71 13.60
N ALA A 107 7.82 4.46 14.03
CA ALA A 107 8.53 5.46 13.27
C ALA A 107 9.23 4.85 12.04
N VAL A 108 9.09 5.51 10.89
CA VAL A 108 9.87 5.20 9.68
C VAL A 108 11.11 6.10 9.70
N PRO A 109 12.33 5.58 9.52
CA PRO A 109 13.51 6.42 9.49
C PRO A 109 13.47 7.30 8.24
N ASN A 110 13.22 8.59 8.42
CA ASN A 110 13.39 9.57 7.34
C ASN A 110 14.88 9.91 7.25
N GLN A 111 15.61 9.30 6.33
CA GLN A 111 16.99 9.68 6.04
C GLN A 111 16.98 10.88 5.09
N SER A 112 16.93 12.09 5.66
CA SER A 112 17.24 13.35 4.95
C SER A 112 18.34 14.09 5.72
N PRO A 113 19.56 14.23 5.17
CA PRO A 113 20.67 14.85 5.87
C PRO A 113 20.66 16.36 5.63
N SER A 114 19.71 17.11 6.20
CA SER A 114 19.77 18.59 6.15
C SER A 114 18.90 19.36 7.16
N ALA A 115 18.21 18.72 8.10
CA ALA A 115 17.40 19.42 9.11
C ALA A 115 18.03 19.34 10.51
N SER A 116 17.85 20.36 11.34
CA SER A 116 18.32 20.36 12.73
C SER A 116 17.61 19.27 13.57
N PRO A 117 18.21 18.75 14.65
CA PRO A 117 17.61 17.68 15.46
C PRO A 117 16.20 18.00 15.98
N ASP A 118 15.94 19.26 16.36
CA ASP A 118 14.63 19.71 16.83
C ASP A 118 13.59 19.73 15.69
N GLU A 119 13.98 20.19 14.50
CA GLU A 119 13.12 20.14 13.31
C GLU A 119 12.83 18.69 12.87
N GLN A 120 13.78 17.78 13.01
CA GLN A 120 13.56 16.36 12.72
C GLN A 120 12.53 15.73 13.67
N LEU A 121 12.58 16.08 14.96
CA LEU A 121 11.65 15.58 15.95
C LEU A 121 10.22 16.12 15.72
N GLN A 122 10.08 17.43 15.50
CA GLN A 122 8.78 18.05 15.19
C GLN A 122 8.14 17.50 13.90
N ASN A 123 8.97 17.24 12.88
CA ASN A 123 8.52 16.61 11.64
C ASN A 123 8.08 15.16 11.87
N ALA A 124 8.77 14.41 12.71
CA ALA A 124 8.40 13.03 13.04
C ALA A 124 7.04 12.96 13.77
N GLU A 125 6.81 13.85 14.73
CA GLU A 125 5.52 13.96 15.44
C GLU A 125 4.38 14.30 14.48
N THR A 126 4.58 15.28 13.60
CA THR A 126 3.59 15.67 12.59
C THR A 126 3.26 14.53 11.63
N VAL A 127 4.29 13.79 11.18
CA VAL A 127 4.10 12.63 10.30
C VAL A 127 3.31 11.54 11.00
N GLU A 128 3.56 11.27 12.28
CA GLU A 128 2.81 10.25 13.01
C GLU A 128 1.34 10.67 13.21
N ILE A 129 1.07 11.93 13.53
CA ILE A 129 -0.30 12.47 13.58
C ILE A 129 -1.03 12.26 12.24
N ILE A 130 -0.38 12.59 11.12
CA ILE A 130 -0.96 12.40 9.79
C ILE A 130 -1.25 10.92 9.52
N ARG A 131 -0.35 10.01 9.91
CA ARG A 131 -0.55 8.57 9.75
C ARG A 131 -1.71 8.07 10.59
N GLU A 132 -1.81 8.49 11.85
CA GLU A 132 -2.91 8.12 12.73
C GLU A 132 -4.25 8.60 12.19
N GLU A 133 -4.34 9.85 11.72
CA GLU A 133 -5.57 10.36 11.11
C GLU A 133 -5.90 9.67 9.77
N LEU A 134 -4.88 9.36 8.96
CA LEU A 134 -5.05 8.56 7.76
C LEU A 134 -5.59 7.16 8.09
N ARG A 135 -5.13 6.52 9.18
CA ARG A 135 -5.67 5.23 9.64
C ARG A 135 -7.15 5.31 10.04
N LYS A 136 -7.66 6.49 10.39
CA LYS A 136 -9.08 6.69 10.71
C LYS A 136 -9.95 6.97 9.48
N VAL A 137 -9.35 7.32 8.33
CA VAL A 137 -10.08 7.51 7.07
C VAL A 137 -10.76 6.21 6.62
N SER A 138 -11.97 6.32 6.06
CA SER A 138 -12.72 5.19 5.53
C SER A 138 -11.85 4.30 4.62
N PRO A 139 -11.81 2.98 4.83
CA PRO A 139 -10.84 2.07 4.19
C PRO A 139 -10.72 2.16 2.67
N GLU A 140 -11.87 2.24 2.02
CA GLU A 140 -11.99 2.30 0.57
C GLU A 140 -11.52 3.64 0.00
N PHE A 141 -11.62 4.71 0.77
CA PHE A 141 -11.10 6.04 0.44
C PHE A 141 -9.60 6.10 0.69
N ARG A 142 -9.17 5.58 1.85
CA ARG A 142 -7.76 5.48 2.25
C ARG A 142 -6.93 4.74 1.21
N ALA A 143 -7.37 3.56 0.77
CA ALA A 143 -6.67 2.78 -0.24
C ALA A 143 -6.46 3.57 -1.55
N ALA A 144 -7.50 4.22 -2.06
CA ALA A 144 -7.39 5.02 -3.29
C ALA A 144 -6.46 6.23 -3.11
N LEU A 145 -6.46 6.86 -1.92
CA LEU A 145 -5.58 7.98 -1.61
C LEU A 145 -4.11 7.55 -1.49
N VAL A 146 -3.81 6.45 -0.79
CA VAL A 146 -2.45 5.93 -0.64
C VAL A 146 -1.86 5.58 -2.00
N LEU A 147 -2.61 4.83 -2.82
CA LEU A 147 -2.16 4.48 -4.16
C LEU A 147 -1.89 5.72 -5.04
N LYS A 148 -2.63 6.81 -4.82
CA LYS A 148 -2.46 8.04 -5.58
C LYS A 148 -1.30 8.90 -5.11
N GLU A 149 -1.27 9.23 -3.82
CA GLU A 149 -0.37 10.26 -3.28
C GLU A 149 0.95 9.69 -2.79
N ILE A 150 0.94 8.44 -2.30
CA ILE A 150 2.13 7.79 -1.75
C ILE A 150 2.79 6.93 -2.83
N ASP A 151 2.00 6.11 -3.52
CA ASP A 151 2.52 5.25 -4.58
C ASP A 151 2.58 5.93 -5.96
N GLY A 152 1.92 7.07 -6.15
CA GLY A 152 2.03 7.84 -7.40
C GLY A 152 1.35 7.21 -8.62
N PHE A 153 0.44 6.25 -8.44
CA PHE A 153 -0.26 5.61 -9.56
C PHE A 153 -1.20 6.59 -10.30
N SER A 154 -1.41 6.34 -11.60
CA SER A 154 -2.43 7.03 -12.38
C SER A 154 -3.84 6.58 -11.97
N TYR A 155 -4.87 7.33 -12.35
CA TYR A 155 -6.26 6.91 -12.03
C TYR A 155 -6.65 5.61 -12.73
N GLU A 156 -6.13 5.38 -13.93
CA GLU A 156 -6.29 4.16 -14.72
C GLU A 156 -5.61 2.98 -14.01
N GLN A 157 -4.36 3.14 -13.57
CA GLN A 157 -3.67 2.10 -12.81
C GLN A 157 -4.39 1.77 -11.49
N ILE A 158 -4.91 2.77 -10.79
CA ILE A 158 -5.68 2.56 -9.56
C ILE A 158 -7.00 1.85 -9.86
N SER A 159 -7.67 2.20 -10.96
CA SER A 159 -8.87 1.53 -11.46
C SER A 159 -8.61 0.04 -11.67
N ASP A 160 -7.47 -0.31 -12.28
CA ASP A 160 -7.07 -1.69 -12.54
C ASP A 160 -6.62 -2.43 -11.27
N ILE A 161 -5.90 -1.76 -10.36
CA ILE A 161 -5.42 -2.32 -9.10
C ILE A 161 -6.57 -2.64 -8.16
N LEU A 162 -7.55 -1.74 -8.04
CA LEU A 162 -8.68 -1.87 -7.13
C LEU A 162 -9.91 -2.52 -7.78
N GLU A 163 -9.88 -2.77 -9.09
CA GLU A 163 -10.97 -3.34 -9.88
C GLU A 163 -12.29 -2.57 -9.72
N ILE A 164 -12.21 -1.24 -9.83
CA ILE A 164 -13.35 -0.31 -9.73
C ILE A 164 -13.36 0.68 -10.88
N PRO A 165 -14.52 1.24 -11.28
CA PRO A 165 -14.56 2.24 -12.35
C PRO A 165 -13.68 3.48 -12.05
N ILE A 166 -13.04 4.04 -13.08
CA ILE A 166 -12.23 5.25 -12.95
C ILE A 166 -12.98 6.44 -12.34
N GLY A 167 -14.29 6.56 -12.59
CA GLY A 167 -15.15 7.57 -11.95
C GLY A 167 -15.24 7.38 -10.44
N THR A 168 -15.28 6.12 -9.98
CA THR A 168 -15.25 5.74 -8.56
C THR A 168 -13.88 6.01 -7.94
N VAL A 169 -12.78 5.81 -8.67
CA VAL A 169 -11.44 6.19 -8.21
C VAL A 169 -11.39 7.69 -7.88
N ARG A 170 -11.84 8.54 -8.82
CA ARG A 170 -11.85 10.00 -8.64
C ARG A 170 -12.68 10.42 -7.43
N SER A 171 -13.89 9.88 -7.29
CA SER A 171 -14.76 10.21 -6.17
C SER A 171 -14.20 9.73 -4.83
N ARG A 172 -13.63 8.52 -4.76
CA ARG A 172 -12.98 8.00 -3.54
C ARG A 172 -11.79 8.84 -3.10
N ILE A 173 -10.92 9.26 -4.02
CA ILE A 173 -9.77 10.13 -3.70
C ILE A 173 -10.26 11.49 -3.19
N PHE A 174 -11.26 12.08 -3.85
CA PHE A 174 -11.85 13.34 -3.39
C PHE A 174 -12.42 13.23 -1.96
N ARG A 175 -13.19 12.17 -1.68
CA ARG A 175 -13.75 11.91 -0.34
C ARG A 175 -12.65 11.65 0.69
N ALA A 176 -11.60 10.91 0.32
CA ALA A 176 -10.46 10.66 1.20
C ALA A 176 -9.78 11.95 1.64
N ARG A 177 -9.54 12.88 0.70
CA ARG A 177 -8.95 14.19 1.00
C ARG A 177 -9.83 15.04 1.90
N GLN A 178 -11.15 15.06 1.67
CA GLN A 178 -12.10 15.76 2.54
C GLN A 178 -12.06 15.19 3.97
N GLU A 179 -12.19 13.86 4.09
CA GLU A 179 -12.22 13.20 5.39
C GLU A 179 -10.90 13.42 6.16
N LEU A 180 -9.75 13.28 5.50
CA LEU A 180 -8.45 13.52 6.12
C LEU A 180 -8.28 15.00 6.52
N ALA A 181 -8.68 15.94 5.67
CA ALA A 181 -8.58 17.36 5.99
C ALA A 181 -9.43 17.74 7.20
N ASP A 182 -10.68 17.23 7.30
CA ASP A 182 -11.56 17.52 8.43
C ASP A 182 -11.09 16.84 9.73
N ARG A 183 -10.38 15.72 9.62
CA ARG A 183 -9.70 15.05 10.75
C ARG A 183 -8.51 15.86 11.25
N LEU A 184 -7.59 16.21 10.36
CA LEU A 184 -6.41 17.00 10.70
C LEU A 184 -6.79 18.37 11.26
N ARG A 185 -7.81 19.04 10.70
CA ARG A 185 -8.32 20.30 11.25
C ARG A 185 -8.74 20.15 12.71
N ARG A 186 -9.46 19.09 13.06
CA ARG A 186 -9.86 18.85 14.46
C ARG A 186 -8.63 18.60 15.34
N GLN A 187 -7.71 17.78 14.88
CA GLN A 187 -6.50 17.41 15.63
C GLN A 187 -5.53 18.59 15.88
N PHE A 188 -5.49 19.58 14.99
CA PHE A 188 -4.60 20.76 15.12
C PHE A 188 -5.31 22.02 15.65
N LEU A 189 -6.64 21.99 15.82
CA LEU A 189 -7.40 23.09 16.42
C LEU A 189 -7.75 22.84 17.90
N GLU A 190 -7.59 21.60 18.38
CA GLU A 190 -7.56 21.23 19.80
C GLU A 190 -6.15 21.44 20.40
#